data_AF-A0A530M7M3-F1
#
_entry.id   AF-A0A530M7M3-F1
#
_cell.length_a   1.000
_cell.length_b   1.000
_cell.length_c   1.000
_cell.angle_alpha   90.00
_cell.angle_beta   90.00
_cell.angle_gamma   90.00
#
_symmetry.space_group_name_H-M   'P 1'
#
loop_
_entity.id
_entity.type
_entity.pdbx_description
1 polymer ?
#
loop_
_entity_poly.entity_id
_entity_poly.type
_entity_poly.pdbx_seq_one_letter_code
_entity_poly.pdbx_strand_id
1 'polypeptide(L)'
;IRSVSAPPVFGRAMYAELGRAKVVVNASIDMAGPDRGNMRCFETMGAGALLISDSGNYPAPMRDGETMVVYEQPQDALDRIEQQLDSGTWDEIGR
;
A
#
# COMPACT_ATOMS: atom_id res chain seq x y z
N ILE A 1 -6.66 -12.97 -11.13
CA ILE A 1 -6.43 -11.49 -11.19
C ILE A 1 -7.19 -10.87 -12.35
N ARG A 2 -6.89 -11.15 -13.63
CA ARG A 2 -7.59 -10.50 -14.77
C ARG A 2 -9.13 -10.54 -14.72
N SER A 3 -9.72 -11.65 -14.26
CA SER A 3 -11.18 -11.81 -14.15
C SER A 3 -11.84 -10.94 -13.08
N VAL A 4 -11.06 -10.38 -12.14
CA VAL A 4 -11.55 -9.57 -11.02
C VAL A 4 -10.97 -8.15 -11.07
N SER A 5 -10.31 -7.77 -12.17
CA SER A 5 -9.71 -6.45 -12.36
C SER A 5 -10.62 -5.55 -13.21
N ALA A 6 -10.77 -4.30 -12.80
CA ALA A 6 -11.32 -3.26 -13.66
C ALA A 6 -10.34 -2.89 -14.80
N PRO A 7 -10.80 -2.20 -15.86
CA PRO A 7 -9.91 -1.67 -16.89
C PRO A 7 -8.81 -0.78 -16.28
N PRO A 8 -7.59 -0.78 -16.84
CA PRO A 8 -6.49 0.02 -16.31
C PRO A 8 -6.75 1.52 -16.50
N VAL A 9 -6.36 2.31 -15.50
CA VAL A 9 -6.38 3.77 -15.52
C VAL A 9 -4.97 4.31 -15.35
N PHE A 10 -4.72 5.52 -15.84
CA PHE A 10 -3.39 6.12 -15.89
C PHE A 10 -3.40 7.60 -15.48
N GLY A 11 -2.23 8.13 -15.13
CA GLY A 11 -2.05 9.54 -14.79
C GLY A 11 -3.03 10.01 -13.71
N ARG A 12 -3.70 11.14 -13.96
CA ARG A 12 -4.64 11.74 -12.98
C ARG A 12 -5.79 10.82 -12.60
N ALA A 13 -6.29 10.01 -13.54
CA ALA A 13 -7.36 9.06 -13.25
C ALA A 13 -6.88 7.97 -12.28
N MET A 14 -5.63 7.48 -12.44
CA MET A 14 -5.03 6.54 -11.49
C MET A 14 -4.91 7.14 -10.10
N TYR A 15 -4.39 8.35 -9.95
CA TYR A 15 -4.30 9.01 -8.64
C TYR A 15 -5.68 9.23 -8.00
N ALA A 16 -6.71 9.52 -8.80
CA ALA A 16 -8.07 9.65 -8.31
C ALA A 16 -8.67 8.31 -7.83
N GLU A 17 -8.29 7.16 -8.42
CA GLU A 17 -8.65 5.85 -7.87
C GLU A 17 -7.89 5.55 -6.58
N LEU A 18 -6.58 5.83 -6.54
CA LEU A 18 -5.77 5.63 -5.34
C LEU A 18 -6.32 6.42 -4.16
N GLY A 19 -6.60 7.72 -4.34
CA GLY A 19 -7.14 8.56 -3.28
C GLY A 19 -8.58 8.24 -2.84
N ARG A 20 -9.30 7.37 -3.56
CA ARG A 20 -10.59 6.81 -3.11
C ARG A 20 -10.45 5.47 -2.41
N ALA A 21 -9.31 4.80 -2.58
CA ALA A 21 -9.06 3.53 -1.92
C ALA A 21 -8.74 3.76 -0.44
N LYS A 22 -9.32 2.93 0.42
CA LYS A 22 -8.93 2.87 1.83
C LYS A 22 -7.54 2.25 2.01
N VAL A 23 -7.30 1.17 1.25
CA VAL A 23 -6.08 0.37 1.30
C VAL A 23 -5.60 0.09 -0.12
N VAL A 24 -4.29 0.19 -0.34
CA VAL A 24 -3.62 -0.28 -1.55
C VAL A 24 -2.56 -1.29 -1.15
N VAL A 25 -2.65 -2.48 -1.74
CA VAL A 25 -1.67 -3.55 -1.54
C VAL A 25 -0.54 -3.41 -2.57
N ASN A 26 0.70 -3.38 -2.10
CA ASN A 26 1.90 -3.43 -2.91
C ASN A 26 2.70 -4.69 -2.56
N ALA A 27 3.35 -5.29 -3.56
CA ALA A 27 4.23 -6.42 -3.36
C ALA A 27 5.42 -6.29 -4.31
N SER A 28 6.61 -6.48 -3.78
CA SER A 28 7.84 -6.40 -4.55
C SER A 28 8.10 -7.70 -5.32
N ILE A 29 8.86 -7.60 -6.41
CA ILE A 29 9.31 -8.75 -7.19
C ILE A 29 10.71 -9.19 -6.72
N ASP A 30 11.05 -10.46 -6.93
CA ASP A 30 12.32 -11.04 -6.50
C ASP A 30 13.56 -10.25 -6.97
N MET A 31 13.49 -9.66 -8.17
CA MET A 31 14.58 -8.87 -8.76
C MET A 31 14.92 -7.60 -7.96
N ALA A 32 14.01 -7.10 -7.11
CA ALA A 32 14.25 -5.95 -6.25
C ALA A 32 15.19 -6.26 -5.07
N GLY A 33 15.57 -7.53 -4.85
CA GLY A 33 16.46 -7.92 -3.76
C GLY A 33 15.82 -7.61 -2.40
N PRO A 34 16.50 -6.92 -1.48
CA PRO A 34 15.92 -6.49 -0.20
C PRO A 34 15.19 -5.14 -0.27
N ASP A 35 15.34 -4.38 -1.36
CA ASP A 35 14.78 -3.03 -1.45
C ASP A 35 13.31 -3.06 -1.85
N ARG A 36 12.51 -2.19 -1.24
CA ARG A 36 11.04 -2.15 -1.40
C ARG A 36 10.49 -0.79 -1.79
N GLY A 37 11.31 0.26 -1.72
CA GLY A 37 10.93 1.62 -2.13
C GLY A 37 10.72 1.72 -3.64
N ASN A 38 9.48 1.60 -4.10
CA ASN A 38 9.10 1.76 -5.50
C ASN A 38 8.14 2.96 -5.68
N MET A 39 7.85 3.33 -6.94
CA MET A 39 6.96 4.46 -7.23
C MET A 39 5.55 4.28 -6.61
N ARG A 40 5.03 3.04 -6.57
CA ARG A 40 3.70 2.75 -6.00
C ARG A 40 3.60 3.18 -4.54
N CYS A 41 4.69 3.05 -3.78
CA CYS A 41 4.73 3.46 -2.38
C CYS A 41 4.42 4.96 -2.23
N PHE A 42 5.13 5.79 -3.01
CA PHE A 42 4.93 7.24 -2.99
C PHE A 42 3.60 7.67 -3.60
N GLU A 43 3.16 7.04 -4.68
CA GLU A 43 1.88 7.33 -5.33
C GLU A 43 0.69 7.06 -4.43
N THR A 44 0.72 5.94 -3.70
CA THR A 44 -0.33 5.53 -2.76
C THR A 44 -0.40 6.48 -1.57
N MET A 45 0.70 6.63 -0.83
CA MET A 45 0.71 7.47 0.38
C MET A 45 0.47 8.94 0.03
N GLY A 46 1.07 9.43 -1.07
CA GLY A 46 0.86 10.81 -1.54
C GLY A 46 -0.57 11.09 -2.02
N ALA A 47 -1.32 10.06 -2.43
CA ALA A 47 -2.75 10.16 -2.74
C ALA A 47 -3.66 10.03 -1.50
N GLY A 48 -3.09 9.78 -0.32
CA GLY A 48 -3.84 9.68 0.95
C GLY A 48 -4.41 8.30 1.26
N ALA A 49 -3.99 7.25 0.55
CA ALA A 49 -4.42 5.88 0.85
C ALA A 49 -3.41 5.15 1.75
N LEU A 50 -3.89 4.23 2.58
CA LEU A 50 -3.00 3.36 3.35
C LEU A 50 -2.27 2.40 2.42
N LEU A 51 -0.94 2.42 2.49
CA LEU A 51 -0.09 1.43 1.84
C LEU A 51 0.09 0.22 2.77
N ILE A 52 -0.24 -0.97 2.26
CA ILE A 52 0.14 -2.25 2.88
C ILE A 52 1.12 -2.95 1.95
N SER A 53 2.31 -3.30 2.43
CA SER A 53 3.40 -3.81 1.59
C SER A 53 4.29 -4.85 2.27
N ASP A 54 5.03 -5.61 1.47
CA ASP A 54 5.92 -6.67 1.97
C ASP A 54 7.15 -6.13 2.72
N SER A 55 7.69 -6.92 3.66
CA SER A 55 8.85 -6.52 4.46
C SER A 55 10.13 -6.39 3.65
N GLY A 56 11.00 -5.46 4.07
CA GLY A 56 12.29 -5.18 3.44
C GLY A 56 12.76 -3.75 3.70
N ASN A 57 13.70 -3.27 2.88
CA ASN A 57 14.30 -1.96 3.05
C ASN A 57 13.45 -0.88 2.38
N TYR A 58 12.93 0.05 3.17
CA TYR A 58 12.24 1.24 2.70
C TYR A 58 13.06 2.51 2.97
N PRO A 59 12.84 3.58 2.17
CA PRO A 59 13.38 4.91 2.48
C PRO A 59 12.98 5.38 3.88
N ALA A 60 13.83 6.15 4.56
CA ALA A 60 13.62 6.57 5.95
C ALA A 60 12.23 7.17 6.30
N PRO A 61 11.53 7.91 5.40
CA PRO A 61 10.19 8.40 5.69
C PRO A 61 9.10 7.32 5.73
N MET A 62 9.37 6.10 5.24
CA MET A 62 8.42 4.99 5.18
C MET A 62 8.61 4.07 6.38
N ARG A 63 7.73 4.22 7.37
CA ARG A 63 7.84 3.55 8.67
C ARG A 63 6.58 2.73 8.93
N ASP A 64 6.79 1.47 9.28
CA ASP A 64 5.72 0.53 9.64
C ASP A 64 4.96 1.03 10.88
N GLY A 65 3.63 0.98 10.81
CA GLY A 65 2.72 1.45 11.86
C GLY A 65 2.57 2.97 11.96
N GLU A 66 3.26 3.74 11.13
CA GLU A 66 3.19 5.22 11.13
C GLU A 66 2.75 5.76 9.78
N THR A 67 3.50 5.49 8.71
CA THR A 67 3.17 5.99 7.36
C THR A 67 2.62 4.90 6.44
N MET A 68 2.92 3.64 6.75
CA MET A 68 2.48 2.46 6.02
C MET A 68 2.39 1.27 6.97
N VAL A 69 1.84 0.16 6.50
CA VAL A 69 1.83 -1.11 7.23
C VAL A 69 2.61 -2.17 6.45
N VAL A 70 3.42 -2.93 7.17
CA VAL A 70 4.22 -4.01 6.61
C VAL A 70 3.65 -5.38 6.99
N TYR A 71 3.71 -6.32 6.04
CA TYR A 71 3.49 -7.74 6.30
C TYR A 71 4.77 -8.55 6.02
N GLU A 72 4.99 -9.60 6.80
CA GLU A 72 6.18 -10.46 6.67
C GLU A 72 5.98 -11.58 5.65
N GLN A 73 4.75 -12.11 5.57
CA GLN A 73 4.40 -13.14 4.62
C GLN A 73 3.09 -12.79 3.89
N PRO A 74 2.90 -13.25 2.64
CA PRO A 74 1.68 -12.98 1.89
C PRO A 74 0.40 -13.39 2.62
N GLN A 75 0.44 -14.47 3.42
CA GLN A 75 -0.69 -14.90 4.25
C GLN A 75 -1.08 -13.88 5.32
N ASP A 76 -0.14 -13.10 5.85
CA ASP A 76 -0.40 -12.12 6.91
C ASP A 76 -1.04 -10.84 6.35
N ALA A 77 -0.95 -10.62 5.03
CA ALA A 77 -1.47 -9.42 4.39
C ALA A 77 -2.98 -9.27 4.62
N LEU A 78 -3.74 -10.38 4.62
CA LEU A 78 -5.17 -10.34 4.87
C LEU A 78 -5.49 -9.87 6.30
N ASP A 79 -4.83 -10.43 7.30
CA ASP A 79 -5.02 -10.06 8.71
C ASP A 79 -4.70 -8.57 8.92
N ARG A 80 -3.65 -8.05 8.26
CA ARG A 80 -3.33 -6.62 8.29
C ARG A 80 -4.40 -5.77 7.62
N ILE A 81 -4.92 -6.19 6.48
CA ILE A 81 -6.02 -5.48 5.79
C ILE A 81 -7.25 -5.42 6.70
N GLU A 82 -7.67 -6.54 7.28
CA GLU A 82 -8.84 -6.63 8.16
C GLU A 82 -8.66 -5.78 9.42
N GLN A 83 -7.51 -5.87 10.08
CA GLN A 83 -7.20 -5.07 11.27
C GLN A 83 -7.31 -3.57 11.00
N GLN A 84 -6.77 -3.10 9.89
CA GLN A 84 -6.83 -1.69 9.50
C GLN A 84 -8.23 -1.29 9.04
N LEU A 85 -9.00 -2.25 8.50
CA LEU A 85 -10.38 -2.00 8.11
C LEU A 85 -11.29 -1.77 9.32
N ASP A 86 -11.05 -2.52 10.38
CA ASP A 86 -11.87 -2.55 11.59
C ASP A 86 -11.52 -1.46 12.62
N SER A 87 -10.28 -0.96 12.64
CA SER A 87 -9.86 0.05 13.62
C SER A 87 -10.63 1.37 13.51
N GLY A 88 -11.16 1.68 12.32
CA GLY A 88 -11.88 2.93 12.04
C GLY A 88 -10.99 4.18 12.04
N THR A 89 -9.67 4.04 12.19
CA THR A 89 -8.70 5.14 12.30
C THR A 89 -8.26 5.69 10.93
N TRP A 90 -9.20 5.82 9.99
CA TRP A 90 -8.92 6.21 8.61
C TRP A 90 -8.43 7.65 8.47
N ASP A 91 -8.86 8.53 9.37
CA ASP A 91 -8.52 9.95 9.32
C ASP A 91 -7.07 10.24 9.78
N GLU A 92 -6.38 9.24 10.34
CA GLU A 92 -5.03 9.35 10.90
C GLU A 92 -3.94 8.91 9.92
N ILE A 93 -4.31 8.29 8.80
CA ILE A 93 -3.36 7.82 7.79
C ILE A 93 -2.66 9.03 7.15
N GLY A 94 -1.35 9.15 7.38
CA GLY A 94 -0.51 10.18 6.77
C GLY A 94 -0.50 11.55 7.48
N ARG A 95 -1.03 11.64 8.72
CA ARG A 95 -0.76 12.77 9.63
C ARG A 95 0.59 12.62 10.31
#